data_AF-A0A103RV31-F1
#
_entry.id   AF-A0A103RV31-F1
#
_cell.length_a   1.000
_cell.length_b   1.000
_cell.length_c   1.000
_cell.angle_alpha   90.00
_cell.angle_beta   90.00
_cell.angle_gamma   90.00
#
_symmetry.space_group_name_H-M   'P 1'
#
loop_
_entity.id
_entity.type
_entity.pdbx_description
1 polymer ?
#
loop_
_entity_poly.entity_id
_entity_poly.type
_entity_poly.pdbx_seq_one_letter_code
_entity_poly.pdbx_strand_id
1 'polypeptide(L)'
;MRLRVFLCLLLFTASVNAQLLLMISNDADRELYLEKQSVRPVNDGQVAFTLRSVFKEGRRPVGATEIVGIAETDYTIDCDRRAIQEAQTQYVSDEAKTVGYAPHRIHGWSTIRHGSEFDAIRKKLC
;
A
#
# COMPACT_ATOMS: atom_id res chain seq x y z
N MET A 1 -22.83 -32.27 -40.38
CA MET A 1 -21.82 -31.24 -40.02
C MET A 1 -22.35 -30.37 -38.88
N ARG A 2 -22.14 -30.77 -37.62
CA ARG A 2 -22.51 -29.98 -36.43
C ARG A 2 -21.50 -30.26 -35.32
N LEU A 3 -20.29 -29.74 -35.45
CA LEU A 3 -19.28 -29.87 -34.38
C LEU A 3 -18.16 -28.82 -34.51
N ARG A 4 -18.49 -27.53 -34.67
CA ARG A 4 -17.46 -26.46 -34.75
C ARG A 4 -17.87 -25.13 -34.11
N VAL A 5 -18.77 -25.13 -33.12
CA VAL A 5 -19.20 -23.87 -32.47
C VAL A 5 -18.75 -23.76 -31.00
N PHE A 6 -18.21 -24.84 -30.41
CA PHE A 6 -17.82 -24.83 -28.99
C PHE A 6 -16.36 -24.43 -28.71
N LEU A 7 -15.58 -24.02 -29.71
CA LEU A 7 -14.14 -23.75 -29.51
C LEU A 7 -13.75 -22.28 -29.37
N CYS A 8 -14.71 -21.33 -29.44
CA CYS A 8 -14.40 -19.89 -29.37
C CYS A 8 -14.74 -19.21 -28.04
N LEU A 9 -15.21 -19.93 -27.03
CA LEU A 9 -15.66 -19.35 -25.75
C LEU A 9 -14.63 -19.42 -24.60
N LEU A 10 -13.40 -19.89 -24.85
CA LEU A 10 -12.36 -20.05 -23.82
C LEU A 10 -11.25 -18.97 -23.85
N LEU A 11 -11.44 -17.86 -24.56
CA LEU A 11 -10.43 -16.79 -24.67
C LEU A 11 -10.78 -15.52 -23.89
N PHE A 12 -11.52 -15.64 -22.79
CA PHE A 12 -11.70 -14.56 -21.81
C PHE A 12 -11.05 -14.90 -20.47
N THR A 13 -9.83 -15.43 -20.47
CA THR A 13 -8.94 -15.17 -19.33
C THR A 13 -8.40 -13.76 -19.54
N ALA A 14 -9.15 -12.77 -19.06
CA ALA A 14 -8.67 -11.41 -18.96
C ALA A 14 -7.40 -11.44 -18.12
N SER A 15 -6.24 -11.37 -18.76
CA SER A 15 -4.96 -11.11 -18.12
C SER A 15 -4.95 -9.65 -17.68
N VAL A 16 -5.78 -9.37 -16.67
CA VAL A 16 -5.72 -8.14 -15.89
C VAL A 16 -4.46 -8.25 -15.04
N ASN A 17 -3.32 -7.96 -15.66
CA ASN A 17 -2.14 -7.51 -14.93
C ASN A 17 -2.44 -6.09 -14.42
N ALA A 18 -3.44 -5.98 -13.53
CA ALA A 18 -3.65 -4.77 -12.78
C ALA A 18 -2.38 -4.57 -11.96
N GLN A 19 -1.58 -3.55 -12.30
CA GLN A 19 -0.45 -3.11 -11.48
C GLN A 19 -0.92 -3.07 -10.03
N LEU A 20 -0.39 -3.95 -9.18
CA LEU A 20 -0.83 -4.11 -7.79
C LEU A 20 -0.53 -2.87 -6.95
N LEU A 21 0.47 -2.12 -7.40
CA LEU A 21 0.98 -0.90 -6.80
C LEU A 21 0.53 0.32 -7.60
N LEU A 22 0.02 1.32 -6.91
CA LEU A 22 -0.23 2.66 -7.46
C LEU A 22 0.78 3.64 -6.87
N MET A 23 1.65 4.21 -7.70
CA MET A 23 2.60 5.22 -7.22
C MET A 23 1.84 6.47 -6.73
N ILE A 24 2.14 6.87 -5.50
CA ILE A 24 1.60 8.07 -4.84
C ILE A 24 2.59 9.23 -4.98
N SER A 25 3.87 8.96 -4.77
CA SER A 25 4.95 9.95 -4.88
C SER A 25 6.29 9.29 -5.22
N ASN A 26 7.21 10.11 -5.73
CA ASN A 26 8.61 9.76 -5.98
C ASN A 26 9.44 10.98 -5.61
N ASP A 27 10.15 10.92 -4.49
CA ASP A 27 11.01 12.00 -3.99
C ASP A 27 12.49 11.60 -4.05
N ALA A 28 13.39 12.41 -3.52
CA ALA A 28 14.84 12.12 -3.57
C ALA A 28 15.24 10.87 -2.77
N ASP A 29 14.45 10.48 -1.76
CA ASP A 29 14.81 9.45 -0.79
C ASP A 29 14.07 8.13 -1.05
N ARG A 30 12.84 8.18 -1.57
CA ARG A 30 11.97 7.02 -1.77
C ARG A 30 10.95 7.18 -2.88
N GLU A 31 10.45 6.04 -3.32
CA GLU A 31 9.18 5.91 -4.02
C GLU A 31 8.12 5.40 -3.04
N LEU A 32 6.91 5.98 -3.10
CA LEU A 32 5.79 5.58 -2.26
C LEU A 32 4.68 5.02 -3.12
N TYR A 33 4.24 3.81 -2.79
CA TYR A 33 3.19 3.09 -3.49
C TYR A 33 2.03 2.76 -2.57
N LEU A 34 0.81 2.83 -3.09
CA LEU A 34 -0.38 2.27 -2.48
C LEU A 34 -0.58 0.83 -2.99
N GLU A 35 -0.66 -0.13 -2.09
CA GLU A 35 -0.97 -1.52 -2.44
C GLU A 35 -2.48 -1.68 -2.65
N LYS A 36 -2.95 -1.64 -3.90
CA LYS A 36 -4.39 -1.56 -4.18
C LYS A 36 -5.20 -2.75 -3.64
N GLN A 37 -4.58 -3.93 -3.53
CA GLN A 37 -5.25 -5.11 -2.98
C GLN A 37 -5.41 -5.09 -1.45
N SER A 38 -4.64 -4.25 -0.76
CA SER A 38 -4.78 -4.07 0.69
C SER A 38 -5.98 -3.19 1.07
N VAL A 39 -6.51 -2.42 0.10
CA VAL A 39 -7.57 -1.44 0.32
C VAL A 39 -8.87 -2.16 0.69
N ARG A 40 -9.36 -1.91 1.90
CA ARG A 40 -10.60 -2.52 2.39
C ARG A 40 -11.34 -1.59 3.36
N PRO A 41 -12.68 -1.54 3.32
CA PRO A 41 -13.45 -0.86 4.35
C PRO A 41 -13.23 -1.57 5.69
N VAL A 42 -13.23 -0.82 6.79
CA VAL A 42 -13.13 -1.38 8.15
C VAL A 42 -14.31 -1.02 9.04
N ASN A 43 -14.74 0.23 9.00
CA ASN A 43 -15.92 0.75 9.69
C ASN A 43 -16.60 1.79 8.79
N ASP A 44 -17.76 2.31 9.19
CA ASP A 44 -18.42 3.41 8.49
C ASP A 44 -17.46 4.60 8.33
N GLY A 45 -17.27 5.02 7.07
CA GLY A 45 -16.38 6.13 6.70
C GLY A 45 -14.88 5.84 6.83
N GLN A 46 -14.47 4.60 7.18
CA GLN A 46 -13.06 4.26 7.39
C GLN A 46 -12.56 3.18 6.42
N VAL A 47 -11.38 3.42 5.86
CA VAL A 47 -10.72 2.52 4.90
C VAL A 47 -9.32 2.17 5.41
N ALA A 48 -9.01 0.89 5.51
CA ALA A 48 -7.65 0.41 5.76
C ALA A 48 -6.92 0.15 4.44
N PHE A 49 -5.61 0.39 4.44
CA PHE A 49 -4.73 0.20 3.29
C PHE A 49 -3.26 0.13 3.73
N THR A 50 -2.42 -0.42 2.87
CA THR A 50 -0.97 -0.54 3.06
C THR A 50 -0.25 0.36 2.06
N LEU A 51 0.74 1.11 2.56
CA LEU A 51 1.70 1.83 1.74
C LEU A 51 3.03 1.11 1.73
N ARG A 52 3.62 0.96 0.54
CA ARG A 52 4.96 0.43 0.32
C ARG A 52 5.92 1.56 -0.01
N SER A 53 6.84 1.83 0.91
CA SER A 53 7.97 2.72 0.68
C SER A 53 9.15 1.93 0.13
N VAL A 54 9.66 2.31 -1.03
CA VAL A 54 10.88 1.75 -1.64
C VAL A 54 11.97 2.80 -1.59
N PHE A 55 12.98 2.59 -0.75
CA PHE A 55 14.07 3.52 -0.53
C PHE A 55 15.13 3.41 -1.62
N LYS A 56 15.62 4.56 -2.11
CA LYS A 56 16.67 4.61 -3.14
C LYS A 56 18.04 4.24 -2.59
N GLU A 57 18.25 4.45 -1.29
CA GLU A 57 19.42 4.03 -0.54
C GLU A 57 19.01 3.09 0.61
N GLY A 58 19.72 1.97 0.73
CA GLY A 58 19.51 1.00 1.79
C GLY A 58 19.82 1.61 3.16
N ARG A 59 18.95 1.35 4.14
CA ARG A 59 19.06 1.91 5.50
C ARG A 59 18.83 0.82 6.54
N ARG A 60 19.37 0.97 7.75
CA ARG A 60 19.08 0.05 8.88
C ARG A 60 18.32 0.78 9.98
N PRO A 61 16.99 0.93 9.86
CA PRO A 61 16.18 1.62 10.86
C PRO A 61 16.12 0.81 12.16
N VAL A 62 15.74 1.47 13.25
CA VAL A 62 15.53 0.81 14.55
C VAL A 62 14.51 -0.31 14.38
N GLY A 63 14.84 -1.51 14.88
CA GLY A 63 13.98 -2.69 14.79
C GLY A 63 14.21 -3.56 13.54
N ALA A 64 15.06 -3.13 12.58
CA ALA A 64 15.48 -3.95 11.46
C ALA A 64 16.67 -4.86 11.82
N THR A 65 16.61 -6.12 11.40
CA THR A 65 17.69 -7.10 11.57
C THR A 65 18.80 -6.96 10.53
N GLU A 66 18.53 -6.31 9.40
CA GLU A 66 19.48 -6.08 8.29
C GLU A 66 19.25 -4.71 7.61
N ILE A 67 20.00 -4.44 6.52
CA ILE A 67 19.78 -3.25 5.67
C ILE A 67 18.50 -3.47 4.87
N VAL A 68 17.59 -2.48 4.91
CA VAL A 68 16.27 -2.56 4.30
C VAL A 68 16.15 -1.56 3.18
N GLY A 69 15.61 -2.02 2.05
CA GLY A 69 15.21 -1.18 0.92
C GLY A 69 13.70 -0.93 0.89
N ILE A 70 12.91 -1.69 1.65
CA ILE A 70 11.44 -1.63 1.60
C ILE A 70 10.86 -1.56 3.01
N ALA A 71 9.86 -0.69 3.18
CA ALA A 71 8.98 -0.66 4.34
C ALA A 71 7.52 -0.71 3.90
N GLU A 72 6.75 -1.61 4.48
CA GLU A 72 5.30 -1.72 4.30
C GLU A 72 4.63 -1.19 5.57
N THR A 73 3.76 -0.20 5.43
CA THR A 73 3.09 0.44 6.56
C THR A 73 1.59 0.38 6.38
N ASP A 74 0.91 -0.19 7.37
CA ASP A 74 -0.55 -0.26 7.43
C ASP A 74 -1.13 1.03 8.02
N TYR A 75 -2.17 1.53 7.37
CA TYR A 75 -2.90 2.73 7.75
C TYR A 75 -4.40 2.48 7.77
N THR A 76 -5.09 3.29 8.56
CA THR A 76 -6.53 3.52 8.47
C THR A 76 -6.78 5.00 8.19
N ILE A 77 -7.57 5.32 7.16
CA ILE A 77 -8.05 6.67 6.89
C ILE A 77 -9.52 6.79 7.27
N ASP A 78 -9.88 7.89 7.91
CA ASP A 78 -11.25 8.33 8.17
C ASP A 78 -11.61 9.40 7.15
N CYS A 79 -12.48 9.03 6.21
CA CYS A 79 -12.87 9.83 5.06
C CYS A 79 -13.69 11.05 5.45
N ASP A 80 -14.52 10.93 6.48
CA ASP A 80 -15.39 11.99 6.98
C ASP A 80 -14.59 13.03 7.77
N ARG A 81 -13.71 12.56 8.65
CA ARG A 81 -12.90 13.42 9.53
C ARG A 81 -11.62 13.93 8.88
N ARG A 82 -11.28 13.43 7.68
CA ARG A 82 -10.02 13.72 6.97
C ARG A 82 -8.81 13.48 7.89
N ALA A 83 -8.84 12.33 8.57
CA ALA A 83 -7.82 11.94 9.53
C ALA A 83 -7.22 10.59 9.14
N ILE A 84 -5.99 10.34 9.57
CA ILE A 84 -5.28 9.09 9.31
C ILE A 84 -4.61 8.57 10.56
N GLN A 85 -4.51 7.25 10.65
CA GLN A 85 -3.84 6.54 11.73
C GLN A 85 -2.90 5.51 11.13
N GLU A 86 -1.64 5.52 11.57
CA GLU A 86 -0.67 4.44 11.31
C GLU A 86 -0.90 3.30 12.29
N ALA A 87 -0.88 2.05 11.82
CA ALA A 87 -1.03 0.86 12.65
C ALA A 87 0.32 0.20 12.95
N GLN A 88 1.04 -0.21 11.90
CA GLN A 88 2.33 -0.89 12.04
C GLN A 88 3.16 -0.71 10.76
N THR A 89 4.47 -0.56 10.94
CA THR A 89 5.44 -0.62 9.84
C THR A 89 6.26 -1.91 9.94
N GLN A 90 6.22 -2.70 8.87
CA GLN A 90 7.02 -3.89 8.65
C GLN A 90 8.19 -3.57 7.71
N TYR A 91 9.39 -4.04 8.04
CA TYR A 91 10.53 -3.95 7.14
C TYR A 91 10.69 -5.25 6.35
N VAL A 92 10.94 -5.11 5.04
CA VAL A 92 10.92 -6.23 4.10
C VAL A 92 12.23 -6.25 3.30
N SER A 93 12.80 -7.44 3.14
CA SER A 93 13.95 -7.67 2.27
C SER A 93 13.56 -7.67 0.79
N ASP A 94 14.55 -7.71 -0.09
CA ASP A 94 14.35 -7.88 -1.54
C ASP A 94 13.68 -9.22 -1.91
N GLU A 95 13.87 -10.25 -1.10
CA GLU A 95 13.20 -11.56 -1.20
C GLU A 95 11.77 -11.58 -0.61
N ALA A 96 11.18 -10.41 -0.32
CA ALA A 96 9.86 -10.28 0.30
C ALA A 96 9.73 -10.94 1.69
N LYS A 97 10.85 -11.08 2.41
CA LYS A 97 10.85 -11.63 3.79
C LYS A 97 10.77 -10.50 4.79
N THR A 98 10.02 -10.71 5.87
CA THR A 98 10.01 -9.78 7.00
C THR A 98 11.36 -9.82 7.71
N VAL A 99 11.98 -8.65 7.88
CA VAL A 99 13.30 -8.49 8.50
C VAL A 99 13.29 -7.46 9.63
N GLY A 100 12.12 -7.27 10.23
CA GLY A 100 11.93 -6.43 11.40
C GLY A 100 10.64 -5.64 11.35
N TYR A 101 10.43 -4.90 12.42
CA TYR A 101 9.29 -4.01 12.58
C TYR A 101 9.75 -2.69 13.18
N ALA A 102 9.11 -1.59 12.80
CA ALA A 102 9.30 -0.34 13.51
C ALA A 102 8.85 -0.53 14.98
N PRO A 103 9.50 0.14 15.95
CA PRO A 103 9.08 0.08 17.34
C PRO A 103 7.60 0.41 17.48
N HIS A 104 6.85 -0.43 18.19
CA HIS A 104 5.42 -0.22 18.37
C HIS A 104 5.18 1.11 19.07
N ARG A 105 4.55 2.05 18.35
CA ARG A 105 4.02 3.28 18.92
C ARG A 105 2.54 3.31 18.64
N ILE A 106 1.75 3.62 19.67
CA ILE A 106 0.34 3.91 19.47
C ILE A 106 0.28 5.26 18.78
N HIS A 107 0.14 5.25 17.45
CA HIS A 107 -0.13 6.46 16.70
C HIS A 107 -1.59 6.83 16.88
N GLY A 108 -1.84 7.99 17.47
CA GLY A 108 -3.17 8.59 17.48
C GLY A 108 -3.59 9.04 16.07
N TRP A 109 -4.87 9.32 15.91
CA TRP A 109 -5.37 9.96 14.70
C TRP A 109 -4.67 11.29 14.43
N SER A 110 -4.24 11.49 13.20
CA SER A 110 -3.55 12.70 12.73
C SER A 110 -4.35 13.35 11.61
N THR A 111 -4.48 14.68 11.64
CA THR A 111 -5.18 15.42 10.59
C THR A 111 -4.41 15.37 9.27
N ILE A 112 -5.11 15.13 8.17
CA ILE A 112 -4.52 15.11 6.82
C ILE A 112 -4.35 16.54 6.31
N ARG A 113 -3.10 16.98 6.14
CA ARG A 113 -2.79 18.29 5.56
C ARG A 113 -3.13 18.31 4.07
N HIS A 114 -3.77 19.38 3.60
CA HIS A 114 -4.00 19.62 2.18
C HIS A 114 -2.70 19.55 1.37
N GLY A 115 -2.76 18.91 0.20
CA GLY A 115 -1.60 18.77 -0.69
C GLY A 115 -0.52 17.79 -0.21
N SER A 116 -0.72 17.11 0.93
CA SER A 116 0.17 16.01 1.35
C SER A 116 -0.08 14.74 0.53
N GLU A 117 0.86 13.78 0.63
CA GLU A 117 0.70 12.43 0.07
C GLU A 117 -0.60 11.77 0.55
N PHE A 118 -0.94 11.95 1.84
CA PHE A 118 -2.18 11.44 2.41
C PHE A 118 -3.44 12.17 1.91
N ASP A 119 -3.36 13.44 1.50
CA ASP A 119 -4.50 14.11 0.83
C ASP A 119 -4.70 13.56 -0.59
N ALA A 120 -3.63 13.18 -1.29
CA ALA A 120 -3.72 12.50 -2.58
C ALA A 120 -4.32 11.10 -2.46
N ILE A 121 -3.93 10.34 -1.43
CA ILE A 121 -4.51 9.03 -1.11
C ILE A 121 -5.99 9.17 -0.76
N ARG A 122 -6.35 10.09 0.14
CA ARG A 122 -7.75 10.34 0.52
C ARG A 122 -8.65 10.59 -0.69
N LYS A 123 -8.22 11.44 -1.62
CA LYS A 123 -8.98 11.76 -2.85
C LYS A 123 -9.21 10.54 -3.75
N LYS A 124 -8.41 9.48 -3.61
CA LYS A 124 -8.53 8.24 -4.37
C LYS A 124 -9.39 7.20 -3.66
N LEU A 125 -9.37 7.18 -2.32
CA LEU A 125 -9.98 6.13 -1.51
C LEU A 125 -11.41 6.44 -1.02
N CYS A 126 -11.79 7.71 -0.87
CA CYS A 126 -12.99 8.13 -0.11
C CYS A 126 -14.25 8.46 -0.93
#